data_AF-A0A919MHY4-F1
#
_entry.id   AF-A0A919MHY4-F1
#
_cell.length_a   1.000
_cell.length_b   1.000
_cell.length_c   1.000
_cell.angle_alpha   90.00
_cell.angle_beta   90.00
_cell.angle_gamma   90.00
#
_symmetry.space_group_name_H-M   'P 1'
#
loop_
_entity.id
_entity.type
_entity.pdbx_description
1 polymer ?
#
loop_
_entity_poly.entity_id
_entity_poly.type
_entity_poly.pdbx_seq_one_letter_code
_entity_poly.pdbx_strand_id
1 'polypeptide(L)' 'MVEPTDLAKIAYRAYGESTDFKNFRGEPMPAWDELGPRIQNAWVAAASAITDASKEVP' A
#
# COMPACT_ATOMS: atom_id res chain seq x y z
N MET A 1 15.61 -6.19 -7.67
CA MET A 1 15.29 -5.53 -6.40
C MET A 1 13.80 -5.30 -6.42
N VAL A 2 13.06 -5.59 -5.33
CA VAL A 2 11.63 -5.22 -5.30
C VAL A 2 11.57 -3.75 -4.95
N GLU A 3 10.97 -2.94 -5.80
CA GLU A 3 10.88 -1.50 -5.56
C GLU A 3 9.82 -1.20 -4.49
N PRO A 4 9.98 -0.12 -3.68
CA PRO A 4 8.97 0.27 -2.70
C PRO A 4 7.55 0.41 -3.28
N THR A 5 7.45 0.80 -4.56
CA THR A 5 6.19 0.88 -5.30
C THR A 5 5.51 -0.48 -5.49
N ASP A 6 6.27 -1.55 -5.73
CA ASP A 6 5.70 -2.89 -5.89
C ASP A 6 5.18 -3.40 -4.55
N LEU A 7 5.94 -3.19 -3.47
CA LEU A 7 5.52 -3.51 -2.11
C LEU A 7 4.26 -2.72 -1.70
N ALA A 8 4.18 -1.45 -2.09
CA ALA A 8 3.00 -0.61 -1.83
C ALA A 8 1.75 -1.13 -2.54
N LYS A 9 1.88 -1.57 -3.81
CA LYS A 9 0.77 -2.19 -4.55
C LYS A 9 0.30 -3.50 -3.91
N ILE A 10 1.25 -4.34 -3.47
CA ILE A 10 0.96 -5.59 -2.75
C ILE A 10 0.23 -5.28 -1.43
N ALA A 11 0.72 -4.33 -0.65
CA ALA A 11 0.10 -3.92 0.61
C ALA A 11 -1.30 -3.34 0.42
N TYR A 12 -1.49 -2.49 -0.60
CA TYR A 12 -2.81 -1.93 -0.94
C TYR A 12 -3.81 -3.02 -1.34
N ARG A 13 -3.36 -4.00 -2.15
CA ARG A 13 -4.18 -5.16 -2.50
C ARG A 13 -4.53 -5.99 -1.27
N ALA A 14 -3.56 -6.29 -0.42
CA ALA A 14 -3.79 -7.05 0.82
C ALA A 14 -4.77 -6.33 1.77
N TYR A 15 -4.66 -5.01 1.88
CA TYR A 15 -5.64 -4.19 2.57
C TYR A 15 -7.04 -4.39 1.96
N GLY A 16 -7.18 -4.29 0.64
CA GLY A 16 -8.46 -4.55 -0.03
C GLY A 16 -9.02 -5.94 0.22
N GLU A 17 -8.19 -6.99 0.12
CA GLU A 17 -8.62 -8.36 0.42
C GLU A 17 -9.11 -8.51 1.88
N SER A 18 -8.49 -7.79 2.82
CA SER A 18 -8.90 -7.79 4.23
C SER A 18 -10.15 -6.95 4.55
N THR A 19 -10.57 -6.07 3.63
CA THR A 19 -11.72 -5.16 3.82
C THR A 19 -12.85 -5.41 2.83
N ASP A 20 -12.90 -6.58 2.20
CA ASP A 20 -13.86 -6.89 1.11
C ASP A 20 -13.83 -5.86 -0.03
N PHE A 21 -12.64 -5.33 -0.31
CA PHE A 21 -12.36 -4.25 -1.25
C PHE A 21 -13.15 -2.97 -0.98
N LYS A 22 -13.41 -2.67 0.30
CA LYS A 22 -14.08 -1.45 0.74
C LYS A 22 -13.12 -0.52 1.48
N ASN A 23 -13.31 0.77 1.27
CA ASN A 23 -12.60 1.84 1.96
C ASN A 23 -13.14 2.01 3.40
N PHE A 24 -12.55 2.92 4.16
CA PHE A 24 -12.95 3.17 5.56
C PHE A 24 -14.40 3.66 5.74
N ARG A 25 -15.05 4.14 4.66
CA ARG A 25 -16.46 4.54 4.64
C ARG A 25 -17.40 3.39 4.25
N GLY A 26 -16.86 2.21 3.93
CA GLY A 26 -17.61 1.06 3.43
C GLY A 26 -17.92 1.12 1.93
N GLU A 27 -17.37 2.10 1.21
CA GLU A 27 -17.55 2.26 -0.23
C GLU A 27 -16.50 1.44 -1.00
N PRO A 28 -16.74 1.06 -2.26
CA PRO A 28 -15.73 0.37 -3.07
C PRO A 28 -14.40 1.12 -3.11
N MET A 29 -13.30 0.38 -2.96
CA MET A 29 -11.96 0.92 -3.11
C MET A 29 -11.66 1.27 -4.57
N PRO A 30 -10.95 2.39 -4.83
CA PRO A 30 -10.42 2.67 -6.16
C PRO A 30 -9.40 1.63 -6.58
N ALA A 31 -9.24 1.41 -7.89
CA ALA A 31 -8.06 0.74 -8.40
C ALA A 31 -6.80 1.55 -8.07
N TRP A 32 -5.63 0.90 -8.05
CA TRP A 32 -4.37 1.56 -7.69
C TRP A 32 -4.10 2.82 -8.52
N ASP A 33 -4.33 2.78 -9.83
CA ASP A 33 -4.07 3.91 -10.74
C ASP A 33 -5.07 5.07 -10.57
N GLU A 34 -6.21 4.83 -9.91
CA GLU A 34 -7.26 5.82 -9.66
C GLU A 34 -7.07 6.58 -8.34
N LEU A 35 -6.19 6.09 -7.45
CA LEU A 35 -5.88 6.71 -6.16
C LEU A 35 -5.28 8.13 -6.28
N GLY A 36 -4.63 8.40 -7.42
CA GLY A 36 -3.83 9.59 -7.62
C GLY A 36 -2.52 9.61 -6.82
N PRO A 37 -1.61 10.54 -7.14
CA PRO A 37 -0.22 10.52 -6.66
C PRO A 37 -0.12 10.67 -5.14
N ARG A 38 -1.02 11.44 -4.51
CA ARG A 38 -0.99 11.67 -3.06
C ARG A 38 -1.15 10.37 -2.27
N ILE A 39 -2.14 9.55 -2.62
CA ILE A 39 -2.44 8.33 -1.87
C ILE A 39 -1.48 7.21 -2.27
N GLN A 40 -1.10 7.12 -3.55
CA GLN A 40 -0.03 6.20 -4.00
C GLN A 40 1.28 6.45 -3.21
N ASN A 41 1.71 7.71 -3.09
CA ASN A 41 2.92 8.06 -2.34
C ASN A 41 2.82 7.74 -0.84
N ALA A 42 1.63 7.84 -0.24
CA ALA A 42 1.43 7.45 1.16
C ALA A 42 1.67 5.95 1.37
N TRP A 43 1.16 5.10 0.46
CA TRP A 43 1.42 3.65 0.50
C TRP A 43 2.89 3.32 0.23
N VAL A 44 3.53 4.02 -0.70
CA VAL A 44 4.98 3.89 -0.95
C VAL A 44 5.78 4.23 0.30
N ALA A 45 5.47 5.34 0.98
CA ALA A 45 6.15 5.72 2.21
C ALA A 45 5.99 4.66 3.32
N ALA A 46 4.79 4.10 3.47
CA ALA A 46 4.54 3.02 4.43
C ALA A 46 5.36 1.75 4.10
N ALA A 47 5.40 1.35 2.82
CA ALA A 47 6.18 0.20 2.38
C ALA A 47 7.70 0.41 2.56
N SER A 48 8.20 1.62 2.28
CA SER A 48 9.61 1.98 2.52
C SER A 48 9.95 1.88 4.01
N ALA A 49 9.13 2.42 4.90
CA ALA A 49 9.38 2.39 6.34
C ALA A 49 9.51 0.95 6.88
N ILE A 50 8.67 0.03 6.41
CA ILE A 50 8.75 -1.40 6.77
C ILE A 50 10.03 -2.04 6.23
N THR A 51 10.38 -1.72 4.97
CA THR A 51 11.58 -2.26 4.31
C THR A 51 12.86 -1.75 4.95
N ASP A 52 12.87 -0.52 5.46
CA ASP A 52 14.02 0.03 6.17
C ASP A 52 14.12 -0.56 7.57
N ALA A 53 13.01 -0.68 8.30
CA ALA A 53 12.98 -1.35 9.60
C ALA A 53 13.42 -2.83 9.53
N SER A 54 13.08 -3.56 8.46
CA SER A 54 13.48 -4.96 8.30
C SER A 54 14.98 -5.16 8.03
N LYS A 55 15.70 -4.11 7.63
CA LYS A 55 17.17 -4.11 7.53
C LYS A 55 17.84 -3.83 8.87
N GLU A 56 17.12 -3.23 9.81
CA GLU A 56 17.63 -2.83 11.12
C GLU A 56 17.42 -3.89 12.21
N VAL A 57 16.57 -4.89 11.96
CA VAL A 57 16.38 -6.05 12.85
C VAL A 57 17.27 -7.20 12.36
N PRO A 58 18.31 -7.61 13.11
CA PRO A 58 19.21 -8.70 12.73
C PRO A 58 18.54 -10.09 12.75
#